data_AF-A0A8S3U5U1-F1
#
_entry.id   AF-A0A8S3U5U1-F1
#
_cell.length_a   1.000
_cell.length_b   1.000
_cell.length_c   1.000
_cell.angle_alpha   90.00
_cell.angle_beta   90.00
_cell.angle_gamma   90.00
#
_symmetry.space_group_name_H-M   'P 1'
#
loop_
_entity.id
_entity.type
_entity.pdbx_description
1 polymer ?
#
loop_
_entity_poly.entity_id
_entity_poly.type
_entity_poly.pdbx_seq_one_letter_code
_entity_poly.pdbx_strand_id
1 'polypeptide(L)'
;MSKQFRSGEKYAPSINEQLANNTTDIFRNGISSERFSDLMKDEKLQRPQNCDGLVTVQTDQVIWDILSPETKTVDNKMKTIQSVVVKTATAMVKVINKLDLMLEKKECTEQSNMLDDCMDSLALMGHANRLVCLMRRTLMKYDIIGEYGHLLNATVPYDKNLFGGDVVKTVDDIGKCSRISNKIRGRGGFNSGLRGGRRPWYFRISGRGTGHGSGIGRGRASRAGSDKTGE
;
A
#
# COMPACT_ATOMS: atom_id res chain seq x y z
N MET A 1 38.91 10.47 19.82
CA MET A 1 39.23 10.21 18.39
C MET A 1 37.94 9.87 17.65
N SER A 2 37.29 10.86 17.04
CA SER A 2 36.06 10.70 16.25
C SER A 2 36.41 10.39 14.80
N LYS A 3 36.26 9.12 14.40
CA LYS A 3 36.39 8.70 13.00
C LYS A 3 35.21 9.26 12.21
N GLN A 4 35.44 10.31 11.42
CA GLN A 4 34.47 10.76 10.41
C GLN A 4 34.39 9.70 9.31
N PHE A 5 33.27 8.97 9.25
CA PHE A 5 32.91 8.15 8.11
C PHE A 5 32.47 9.08 6.98
N ARG A 6 33.41 9.59 6.18
CA ARG A 6 33.10 10.15 4.86
C ARG A 6 33.45 9.09 3.83
N SER A 7 32.47 8.28 3.45
CA SER A 7 32.57 7.52 2.21
C SER A 7 32.54 8.53 1.05
N GLY A 8 33.69 8.78 0.44
CA GLY A 8 33.76 9.57 -0.78
C GLY A 8 33.00 8.86 -1.89
N GLU A 9 32.10 9.58 -2.54
CA GLU A 9 31.35 9.08 -3.69
C GLU A 9 32.34 8.78 -4.84
N LYS A 10 32.24 7.59 -5.44
CA LYS A 10 33.09 7.20 -6.58
C LYS A 10 32.38 7.60 -7.86
N TYR A 11 33.09 8.28 -8.75
CA TYR A 11 32.57 8.69 -10.06
C TYR A 11 33.23 7.89 -11.19
N ALA A 12 32.44 7.60 -12.22
CA ALA A 12 32.93 7.05 -13.48
C ALA A 12 33.53 8.17 -14.38
N PRO A 13 34.22 7.83 -15.48
CA PRO A 13 34.68 8.82 -16.45
C PRO A 13 33.55 9.67 -17.03
N SER A 14 33.87 10.90 -17.43
CA SER A 14 32.90 11.81 -18.05
C SER A 14 32.35 11.24 -19.37
N ILE A 15 31.04 11.36 -19.54
CA ILE A 15 30.35 11.08 -20.81
C ILE A 15 30.24 12.35 -21.67
N ASN A 16 29.69 12.22 -22.87
CA ASN A 16 29.42 13.36 -23.75
C ASN A 16 28.61 14.45 -23.02
N GLU A 17 29.07 15.71 -23.12
CA GLU A 17 28.50 16.84 -22.37
C GLU A 17 27.03 17.13 -22.71
N GLN A 18 26.65 17.02 -23.99
CA GLN A 18 25.26 17.21 -24.41
C GLN A 18 24.36 16.13 -23.80
N LEU A 19 24.82 14.88 -23.79
CA LEU A 19 24.11 13.77 -23.15
C LEU A 19 23.99 13.98 -21.64
N ALA A 20 25.06 14.42 -20.98
CA ALA A 20 25.06 14.71 -19.54
C ALA A 20 24.08 15.83 -19.17
N ASN A 21 24.09 16.92 -19.93
CA ASN A 21 23.18 18.05 -19.74
C ASN A 21 21.73 17.65 -19.96
N ASN A 22 21.44 16.95 -21.06
CA ASN A 22 20.10 16.45 -21.36
C ASN A 22 19.59 15.48 -20.27
N THR A 23 20.45 14.57 -19.80
CA THR A 23 20.10 13.62 -18.73
C THR A 23 19.77 14.37 -17.44
N THR A 24 20.58 15.37 -17.09
CA THR A 24 20.37 16.19 -15.88
C THR A 24 19.06 16.96 -15.96
N ASP A 25 18.76 17.56 -17.12
CA ASP A 25 17.53 18.31 -17.35
C ASP A 25 16.29 17.41 -17.22
N ILE A 26 16.28 16.26 -17.90
CA ILE A 26 15.17 15.30 -17.84
C ILE A 26 14.92 14.80 -16.42
N PHE A 27 15.96 14.51 -15.64
CA PHE A 27 15.79 14.00 -14.28
C PHE A 27 15.34 15.06 -13.27
N ARG A 28 15.63 16.35 -13.53
CA ARG A 28 15.22 17.45 -12.64
C ARG A 28 13.85 18.03 -13.01
N ASN A 29 13.58 18.16 -14.29
CA ASN A 29 12.42 18.88 -14.81
C ASN A 29 11.35 17.95 -15.40
N GLY A 30 11.67 16.67 -15.58
CA GLY A 30 10.79 15.70 -16.22
C GLY A 30 10.64 15.93 -17.72
N ILE A 31 9.56 15.41 -18.30
CA ILE A 31 9.19 15.63 -19.70
C ILE A 31 7.82 16.30 -19.77
N SER A 32 7.53 16.97 -20.89
CA SER A 32 6.20 17.57 -21.11
C SER A 32 5.10 16.51 -21.11
N SER A 33 3.89 16.89 -20.70
CA SER A 33 2.73 15.99 -20.66
C SER A 33 2.38 15.43 -22.04
N GLU A 34 2.58 16.22 -23.09
CA GLU A 34 2.38 15.80 -24.49
C GLU A 34 3.35 14.68 -24.85
N ARG A 35 4.66 14.92 -24.67
CA ARG A 35 5.70 13.91 -24.92
C ARG A 35 5.50 12.65 -24.09
N PHE A 36 5.05 12.80 -22.85
CA PHE A 36 4.69 11.66 -22.00
C PHE A 36 3.55 10.84 -22.60
N SER A 37 2.44 11.48 -22.98
CA SER A 37 1.30 10.81 -23.63
C SER A 37 1.73 10.10 -24.91
N ASP A 38 2.56 10.75 -25.72
CA ASP A 38 3.04 10.21 -26.99
C ASP A 38 3.90 8.96 -26.78
N LEU A 39 4.84 8.99 -25.84
CA LEU A 39 5.64 7.83 -25.47
C LEU A 39 4.77 6.68 -24.92
N MET A 40 3.76 6.98 -24.11
CA MET A 40 2.89 5.93 -23.56
C MET A 40 2.07 5.21 -24.65
N LYS A 41 1.72 5.93 -25.73
CA LYS A 41 0.93 5.43 -26.87
C LYS A 41 1.78 4.88 -28.01
N ASP A 42 3.08 5.14 -28.04
CA ASP A 42 3.96 4.74 -29.12
C ASP A 42 3.89 3.22 -29.39
N GLU A 43 3.59 2.87 -30.64
CA GLU A 43 3.54 1.48 -31.11
C GLU A 43 4.89 0.78 -30.94
N LYS A 44 6.00 1.53 -31.04
CA LYS A 44 7.34 1.01 -30.77
C LYS A 44 7.51 0.52 -29.34
N LEU A 45 6.66 0.98 -28.41
CA LEU A 45 6.64 0.56 -27.01
C LEU A 45 5.49 -0.40 -26.70
N GLN A 46 4.96 -1.09 -27.72
CA GLN A 46 4.05 -2.22 -27.52
C GLN A 46 4.79 -3.43 -26.94
N ARG A 47 4.12 -4.12 -26.02
CA ARG A 47 4.59 -5.33 -25.35
C ARG A 47 4.81 -6.47 -26.38
N PRO A 48 5.99 -7.12 -26.42
CA PRO A 48 6.19 -8.35 -27.17
C PRO A 48 5.23 -9.46 -26.71
N GLN A 49 4.71 -10.26 -27.63
CA GLN A 49 3.68 -11.26 -27.32
C GLN A 49 4.15 -12.33 -26.33
N ASN A 50 5.43 -12.67 -26.34
CA ASN A 50 6.06 -13.65 -25.44
C ASN A 50 6.44 -13.08 -24.05
N CYS A 51 6.24 -11.79 -23.79
CA CYS A 51 6.59 -11.15 -22.52
C CYS A 51 5.35 -10.89 -21.66
N ASP A 52 4.75 -11.93 -21.09
CA ASP A 52 3.52 -11.84 -20.28
C ASP A 52 3.66 -11.05 -18.99
N GLY A 53 4.87 -11.00 -18.41
CA GLY A 53 5.16 -10.21 -17.22
C GLY A 53 5.24 -8.69 -17.43
N LEU A 54 5.36 -8.22 -18.68
CA LEU A 54 5.46 -6.78 -19.00
C LEU A 54 4.07 -6.13 -19.06
N VAL A 55 3.34 -6.21 -17.96
CA VAL A 55 1.98 -5.67 -17.83
C VAL A 55 1.88 -4.85 -16.55
N THR A 56 1.19 -3.71 -16.64
CA THR A 56 0.81 -2.94 -15.45
C THR A 56 -0.21 -3.72 -14.64
N VAL A 57 0.19 -4.12 -13.43
CA VAL A 57 -0.62 -4.96 -12.55
C VAL A 57 -1.89 -4.21 -12.14
N GLN A 58 -3.05 -4.84 -12.31
CA GLN A 58 -4.33 -4.26 -11.95
C GLN A 58 -4.68 -4.55 -10.49
N THR A 59 -5.47 -3.67 -9.89
CA THR A 59 -6.05 -3.93 -8.56
C THR A 59 -7.28 -4.79 -8.78
N ASP A 60 -7.41 -5.88 -8.02
CA ASP A 60 -8.55 -6.77 -8.08
C ASP A 60 -9.86 -6.01 -7.82
N GLN A 61 -10.88 -6.21 -8.65
CA GLN A 61 -12.12 -5.41 -8.61
C GLN A 61 -12.80 -5.46 -7.24
N VAL A 62 -12.84 -6.63 -6.61
CA VAL A 62 -13.44 -6.82 -5.27
C VAL A 62 -12.74 -5.97 -4.22
N ILE A 63 -11.40 -5.87 -4.30
CA ILE A 63 -10.63 -5.01 -3.39
C ILE A 63 -10.82 -3.57 -3.79
N TRP A 64 -10.79 -3.25 -5.08
CA TRP A 64 -11.02 -1.90 -5.58
C TRP A 64 -12.32 -1.30 -5.05
N ASP A 65 -13.41 -2.06 -5.04
CA ASP A 65 -14.72 -1.55 -4.63
C ASP A 65 -14.77 -1.14 -3.15
N ILE A 66 -14.01 -1.81 -2.28
CA ILE A 66 -13.95 -1.50 -0.84
C ILE A 66 -12.97 -0.38 -0.47
N LEU A 67 -12.05 0.01 -1.36
CA LEU A 67 -11.07 1.06 -1.08
C LEU A 67 -11.72 2.44 -0.95
N SER A 68 -11.18 3.25 -0.04
CA SER A 68 -11.55 4.66 0.09
C SER A 68 -11.20 5.47 -1.17
N PRO A 69 -11.89 6.59 -1.44
CA PRO A 69 -11.55 7.47 -2.56
C PRO A 69 -10.11 7.98 -2.51
N GLU A 70 -9.59 8.26 -1.31
CA GLU A 70 -8.21 8.69 -1.11
C GLU A 70 -7.23 7.59 -1.53
N THR A 71 -7.41 6.36 -1.04
CA THR A 71 -6.55 5.22 -1.40
C THR A 71 -6.62 4.90 -2.90
N LYS A 72 -7.81 4.97 -3.52
CA LYS A 72 -7.97 4.83 -4.98
C LYS A 72 -7.16 5.86 -5.75
N THR A 73 -7.17 7.11 -5.30
CA THR A 73 -6.41 8.20 -5.92
C THR A 73 -4.91 7.95 -5.84
N VAL A 74 -4.43 7.52 -4.67
CA VAL A 74 -3.01 7.18 -4.47
C VAL A 74 -2.61 5.95 -5.30
N ASP A 75 -3.44 4.90 -5.34
CA ASP A 75 -3.18 3.71 -6.13
C ASP A 75 -3.13 4.03 -7.64
N ASN A 76 -4.01 4.89 -8.13
CA ASN A 76 -3.98 5.34 -9.53
C ASN A 76 -2.66 6.05 -9.87
N LYS A 77 -2.14 6.91 -8.98
CA LYS A 77 -0.82 7.53 -9.17
C LYS A 77 0.30 6.48 -9.20
N MET A 78 0.23 5.49 -8.32
CA MET A 78 1.21 4.39 -8.28
C MET A 78 1.11 3.48 -9.52
N LYS A 79 -0.09 3.24 -10.05
CA LYS A 79 -0.29 2.55 -11.33
C LYS A 79 0.35 3.31 -12.49
N THR A 80 0.24 4.64 -12.50
CA THR A 80 0.93 5.47 -13.50
C THR A 80 2.44 5.28 -13.40
N ILE A 81 3.03 5.34 -12.20
CA ILE A 81 4.47 5.07 -12.01
C ILE A 81 4.84 3.67 -12.50
N GLN A 82 4.05 2.66 -12.14
CA GLN A 82 4.26 1.28 -12.59
C GLN A 82 4.22 1.17 -14.12
N SER A 83 3.27 1.84 -14.77
CA SER A 83 3.13 1.81 -16.22
C SER A 83 4.34 2.38 -16.94
N VAL A 84 4.97 3.42 -16.37
CA VAL A 84 6.23 3.97 -16.88
C VAL A 84 7.35 2.95 -16.76
N VAL A 85 7.51 2.31 -15.60
CA VAL A 85 8.53 1.28 -15.39
C VAL A 85 8.37 0.13 -16.39
N VAL A 86 7.14 -0.37 -16.57
CA VAL A 86 6.83 -1.44 -17.53
C VAL A 86 7.10 -1.02 -18.97
N LYS A 87 6.74 0.21 -19.35
CA LYS A 87 6.99 0.74 -20.70
C LYS A 87 8.47 0.91 -21.00
N THR A 88 9.23 1.45 -20.06
CA THR A 88 10.68 1.57 -20.20
C THR A 88 11.30 0.16 -20.27
N ALA A 89 10.83 -0.81 -19.48
CA ALA A 89 11.36 -2.18 -19.52
C ALA A 89 11.06 -2.85 -20.87
N THR A 90 9.90 -2.56 -21.44
CA THR A 90 9.52 -2.99 -22.80
C THR A 90 10.47 -2.42 -23.85
N ALA A 91 10.85 -1.14 -23.74
CA ALA A 91 11.86 -0.54 -24.61
C ALA A 91 13.19 -1.29 -24.49
N MET A 92 13.61 -1.57 -23.25
CA MET A 92 14.88 -2.22 -22.96
C MET A 92 14.95 -3.65 -23.50
N VAL A 93 13.89 -4.45 -23.33
CA VAL A 93 13.79 -5.81 -23.91
C VAL A 93 13.96 -5.79 -25.43
N LYS A 94 13.40 -4.79 -26.12
CA LYS A 94 13.57 -4.64 -27.58
C LYS A 94 15.00 -4.27 -27.97
N VAL A 95 15.70 -3.48 -27.16
CA VAL A 95 17.12 -3.18 -27.36
C VAL A 95 17.96 -4.44 -27.17
N ILE A 96 17.74 -5.17 -26.07
CA ILE A 96 18.45 -6.43 -25.77
C ILE A 96 18.25 -7.43 -26.91
N ASN A 97 17.02 -7.65 -27.38
CA ASN A 97 16.74 -8.55 -28.49
C ASN A 97 17.47 -8.16 -29.79
N LYS A 98 17.64 -6.85 -30.05
CA LYS A 98 18.42 -6.40 -31.22
C LYS A 98 19.91 -6.65 -31.04
N LEU A 99 20.45 -6.39 -29.86
CA LEU A 99 21.86 -6.65 -29.54
C LEU A 99 22.19 -8.14 -29.63
N ASP A 100 21.32 -8.99 -29.12
CA ASP A 100 21.46 -10.45 -29.17
C ASP A 100 21.53 -10.97 -30.62
N LEU A 101 20.63 -10.49 -31.49
CA LEU A 101 20.66 -10.81 -32.92
C LEU A 101 21.91 -10.31 -33.65
N MET A 102 22.54 -9.23 -33.20
CA MET A 102 23.80 -8.73 -33.79
C MET A 102 25.00 -9.56 -33.33
N LEU A 103 24.98 -10.04 -32.08
CA LEU A 103 25.98 -10.95 -31.54
C LEU A 103 25.96 -12.30 -32.25
N GLU A 104 24.78 -12.86 -32.52
CA GLU A 104 24.63 -14.10 -33.30
C GLU A 104 25.25 -14.01 -34.70
N LYS A 105 25.15 -12.82 -35.33
CA LYS A 105 25.73 -12.53 -36.65
C LYS A 105 27.24 -12.25 -36.60
N LYS A 106 27.87 -12.28 -35.42
CA LYS A 106 29.29 -11.97 -35.17
C LYS A 106 29.71 -10.59 -35.69
N GLU A 107 28.79 -9.63 -35.68
CA GLU A 107 29.03 -8.30 -36.26
C GLU A 107 29.94 -7.43 -35.38
N CYS A 108 30.06 -7.68 -34.07
CA CYS A 108 31.02 -6.97 -33.22
C CYS A 108 31.23 -7.64 -31.83
N THR A 109 32.46 -7.65 -31.31
CA THR A 109 32.81 -8.21 -29.98
C THR A 109 32.49 -7.29 -28.80
N GLU A 110 32.46 -5.97 -29.02
CA GLU A 110 32.16 -4.95 -27.98
C GLU A 110 30.69 -4.97 -27.49
N GLN A 111 29.82 -5.72 -28.17
CA GLN A 111 28.39 -5.80 -27.86
C GLN A 111 28.07 -6.63 -26.61
N SER A 112 28.98 -7.51 -26.17
CA SER A 112 28.73 -8.36 -24.99
C SER A 112 28.58 -7.53 -23.71
N ASN A 113 29.49 -6.58 -23.47
CA ASN A 113 29.43 -5.72 -22.28
C ASN A 113 28.19 -4.82 -22.30
N MET A 114 27.79 -4.33 -23.48
CA MET A 114 26.57 -3.53 -23.64
C MET A 114 25.31 -4.35 -23.35
N LEU A 115 25.31 -5.64 -23.74
CA LEU A 115 24.20 -6.55 -23.44
C LEU A 115 24.07 -6.78 -21.94
N ASP A 116 25.19 -6.99 -21.24
CA ASP A 116 25.21 -7.15 -19.79
C ASP A 116 24.67 -5.90 -19.07
N ASP A 117 25.14 -4.70 -19.45
CA ASP A 117 24.62 -3.42 -18.91
C ASP A 117 23.12 -3.26 -19.15
N CYS A 118 22.64 -3.69 -20.32
CA CYS A 118 21.23 -3.65 -20.67
C CYS A 118 20.40 -4.64 -19.83
N MET A 119 20.92 -5.84 -19.61
CA MET A 119 20.30 -6.88 -18.79
C MET A 119 20.25 -6.47 -17.31
N ASP A 120 21.31 -5.88 -16.78
CA ASP A 120 21.36 -5.34 -15.42
C ASP A 120 20.34 -4.20 -15.25
N SER A 121 20.26 -3.30 -16.23
CA SER A 121 19.23 -2.26 -16.27
C SER A 121 17.82 -2.87 -16.24
N LEU A 122 17.55 -3.90 -17.05
CA LEU A 122 16.26 -4.60 -17.06
C LEU A 122 15.96 -5.27 -15.71
N ALA A 123 16.97 -5.86 -15.06
CA ALA A 123 16.82 -6.48 -13.74
C ALA A 123 16.44 -5.45 -12.67
N LEU A 124 17.10 -4.28 -12.66
CA LEU A 124 16.77 -3.17 -11.76
C LEU A 124 15.35 -2.66 -11.98
N MET A 125 14.88 -2.59 -13.23
CA MET A 125 13.52 -2.18 -13.56
C MET A 125 12.48 -3.21 -13.11
N GLY A 126 12.79 -4.51 -13.27
CA GLY A 126 11.98 -5.60 -12.72
C GLY A 126 11.86 -5.50 -11.19
N HIS A 127 12.97 -5.18 -10.51
CA HIS A 127 12.96 -4.96 -9.07
C HIS A 127 12.18 -3.70 -8.67
N ALA A 128 12.31 -2.59 -9.41
CA ALA A 128 11.52 -1.38 -9.19
C ALA A 128 10.02 -1.66 -9.31
N ASN A 129 9.60 -2.42 -10.32
CA ASN A 129 8.21 -2.85 -10.50
C ASN A 129 7.71 -3.66 -9.27
N ARG A 130 8.54 -4.58 -8.77
CA ARG A 130 8.27 -5.36 -7.55
C ARG A 130 8.07 -4.47 -6.32
N LEU A 131 8.90 -3.45 -6.13
CA LEU A 131 8.80 -2.49 -5.03
C LEU A 131 7.54 -1.63 -5.12
N VAL A 132 7.17 -1.17 -6.33
CA VAL A 132 5.92 -0.43 -6.56
C VAL A 132 4.72 -1.29 -6.16
N CYS A 133 4.68 -2.57 -6.55
CA CYS A 133 3.61 -3.47 -6.15
C CYS A 133 3.53 -3.69 -4.63
N LEU A 134 4.67 -3.77 -3.91
CA LEU A 134 4.67 -3.84 -2.43
C LEU A 134 4.13 -2.57 -1.79
N MET A 135 4.55 -1.43 -2.29
CA MET A 135 4.12 -0.14 -1.77
C MET A 135 2.60 0.02 -1.95
N ARG A 136 2.06 -0.35 -3.12
CA ARG A 136 0.62 -0.36 -3.39
C ARG A 136 -0.15 -1.21 -2.36
N ARG A 137 0.30 -2.45 -2.10
CA ARG A 137 -0.29 -3.31 -1.05
C ARG A 137 -0.19 -2.68 0.34
N THR A 138 0.94 -2.06 0.67
CA THR A 138 1.17 -1.44 1.99
C THR A 138 0.23 -0.26 2.22
N LEU A 139 -0.03 0.54 1.20
CA LEU A 139 -0.93 1.68 1.28
C LEU A 139 -2.40 1.26 1.37
N MET A 140 -2.79 0.19 0.68
CA MET A 140 -4.15 -0.37 0.76
C MET A 140 -4.46 -1.05 2.11
N LYS A 141 -3.43 -1.33 2.92
CA LYS A 141 -3.59 -2.03 4.20
C LYS A 141 -4.53 -1.34 5.18
N TYR A 142 -4.65 -0.01 5.11
CA TYR A 142 -5.49 0.74 6.04
C TYR A 142 -6.99 0.59 5.76
N ASP A 143 -7.37 0.33 4.51
CA ASP A 143 -8.77 0.12 4.11
C ASP A 143 -9.19 -1.35 4.23
N ILE A 144 -8.23 -2.27 4.19
CA ILE A 144 -8.48 -3.71 4.27
C ILE A 144 -8.48 -4.14 5.74
N ILE A 145 -9.64 -4.57 6.23
CA ILE A 145 -9.88 -4.98 7.62
C ILE A 145 -8.95 -6.14 8.02
N GLY A 146 -8.44 -6.11 9.26
CA GLY A 146 -7.34 -6.94 9.75
C GLY A 146 -7.44 -8.46 9.54
N GLU A 147 -8.64 -9.05 9.44
CA GLU A 147 -8.81 -10.48 9.14
C GLU A 147 -8.32 -10.86 7.73
N TYR A 148 -8.32 -9.90 6.80
CA TYR A 148 -7.84 -10.05 5.43
C TYR A 148 -6.37 -9.67 5.26
N GLY A 149 -5.65 -9.40 6.36
CA GLY A 149 -4.27 -8.92 6.35
C GLY A 149 -3.25 -9.84 5.66
N HIS A 150 -3.54 -11.14 5.57
CA HIS A 150 -2.67 -12.09 4.87
C HIS A 150 -2.75 -11.95 3.33
N LEU A 151 -3.80 -11.35 2.77
CA LEU A 151 -3.85 -10.99 1.33
C LEU A 151 -2.77 -9.96 0.99
N LEU A 152 -2.40 -9.14 1.96
CA LEU A 152 -1.40 -8.08 1.81
C LEU A 152 0.03 -8.60 2.00
N ASN A 153 0.21 -9.89 2.27
CA ASN A 153 1.54 -10.45 2.53
C ASN A 153 2.43 -10.33 1.28
N ALA A 154 3.69 -9.97 1.49
CA ALA A 154 4.69 -9.78 0.44
C ALA A 154 5.00 -11.09 -0.31
N THR A 155 4.73 -12.26 0.29
CA THR A 155 4.98 -13.58 -0.27
C THR A 155 3.94 -14.01 -1.32
N VAL A 156 2.78 -13.36 -1.38
CA VAL A 156 1.77 -13.66 -2.41
C VAL A 156 2.31 -13.18 -3.76
N PRO A 157 2.53 -14.07 -4.76
CA PRO A 157 3.04 -13.68 -6.05
C PRO A 157 2.06 -12.74 -6.77
N TYR A 158 2.59 -11.89 -7.64
CA TYR A 158 1.79 -11.05 -8.52
C TYR A 158 1.58 -11.79 -9.83
N ASP A 159 0.39 -11.68 -10.37
CA ASP A 159 0.12 -12.02 -11.76
C ASP A 159 -0.37 -10.73 -12.46
N LYS A 160 -1.30 -10.82 -13.40
CA LYS A 160 -2.03 -9.67 -13.95
C LYS A 160 -2.71 -8.81 -12.88
N ASN A 161 -3.02 -9.42 -11.73
CA ASN A 161 -3.67 -8.77 -10.59
C ASN A 161 -2.73 -8.63 -9.38
N LEU A 162 -2.95 -7.57 -8.60
CA LEU A 162 -2.09 -7.14 -7.51
C LEU A 162 -2.11 -8.12 -6.34
N PHE A 163 -3.23 -8.79 -6.09
CA PHE A 163 -3.35 -9.77 -5.02
C PHE A 163 -3.26 -11.21 -5.50
N GLY A 164 -3.18 -11.41 -6.82
CA GLY A 164 -3.05 -12.71 -7.46
C GLY A 164 -4.31 -13.57 -7.35
N GLY A 165 -4.47 -14.51 -8.30
CA GLY A 165 -5.49 -15.56 -8.25
C GLY A 165 -6.93 -15.06 -8.08
N ASP A 166 -7.75 -15.90 -7.44
CA ASP A 166 -9.19 -15.70 -7.25
C ASP A 166 -9.43 -15.13 -5.85
N VAL A 167 -9.33 -13.80 -5.71
CA VAL A 167 -9.48 -13.07 -4.42
C VAL A 167 -10.79 -13.43 -3.71
N VAL A 168 -11.84 -13.75 -4.45
CA VAL A 168 -13.12 -14.18 -3.87
C VAL A 168 -12.98 -15.51 -3.13
N LYS A 169 -12.26 -16.47 -3.72
CA LYS A 169 -12.01 -17.78 -3.09
C LYS A 169 -11.16 -17.61 -1.84
N THR A 170 -10.11 -16.79 -1.90
CA THR A 170 -9.28 -16.55 -0.71
C THR A 170 -10.12 -15.92 0.39
N VAL A 171 -10.88 -14.85 0.11
CA VAL A 171 -11.86 -14.20 1.02
C VAL A 171 -12.81 -15.22 1.66
N ASP A 172 -13.41 -16.11 0.87
CA ASP A 172 -14.33 -17.14 1.36
C ASP A 172 -13.63 -18.17 2.27
N ASP A 173 -12.44 -18.63 1.88
CA ASP A 173 -11.65 -19.59 2.66
C ASP A 173 -11.16 -18.98 3.99
N ILE A 174 -10.83 -17.69 4.02
CA ILE A 174 -10.52 -16.95 5.26
C ILE A 174 -11.76 -16.88 6.14
N GLY A 175 -12.92 -16.57 5.57
CA GLY A 175 -14.19 -16.53 6.29
C GLY A 175 -14.52 -17.90 6.92
N LYS A 176 -14.32 -18.99 6.17
CA LYS A 176 -14.46 -20.37 6.68
C LYS A 176 -13.46 -20.67 7.79
N CYS A 177 -12.18 -20.33 7.61
CA CYS A 177 -11.13 -20.54 8.61
C CYS A 177 -11.37 -19.74 9.89
N SER A 178 -11.84 -18.49 9.78
CA SER A 178 -12.22 -17.64 10.92
C SER A 178 -13.38 -18.25 11.70
N ARG A 179 -14.42 -18.74 11.01
CA ARG A 179 -15.54 -19.48 11.64
C ARG A 179 -15.08 -20.74 12.36
N ILE A 180 -14.19 -21.52 11.73
CA ILE A 180 -13.62 -22.75 12.32
C ILE A 180 -12.74 -22.39 13.54
N SER A 181 -11.87 -21.39 13.42
CA SER A 181 -11.01 -20.89 14.51
C SER A 181 -11.85 -20.42 15.70
N ASN A 182 -12.92 -19.66 15.48
CA ASN A 182 -13.84 -19.25 16.53
C ASN A 182 -14.60 -20.43 17.16
N LYS A 183 -14.88 -21.47 16.37
CA LYS A 183 -15.50 -22.71 16.86
C LYS A 183 -14.52 -23.57 17.68
N ILE A 184 -13.23 -23.58 17.32
CA ILE A 184 -12.14 -24.28 18.03
C ILE A 184 -11.71 -23.54 19.29
N ARG A 185 -11.61 -22.20 19.25
CA ARG A 185 -11.34 -21.34 20.42
C ARG A 185 -12.45 -21.44 21.47
N GLY A 186 -13.61 -21.92 21.06
CA GLY A 186 -14.73 -22.20 21.92
C GLY A 186 -15.33 -20.93 22.48
N ARG A 187 -16.65 -20.95 22.67
CA ARG A 187 -17.21 -20.31 23.84
C ARG A 187 -16.51 -20.92 25.05
N GLY A 188 -15.44 -20.28 25.53
CA GLY A 188 -15.03 -20.35 26.92
C GLY A 188 -16.17 -19.80 27.75
N GLY A 189 -17.20 -20.62 27.96
CA GLY A 189 -18.22 -20.37 28.94
C GLY A 189 -17.55 -20.30 30.30
N PHE A 190 -17.28 -19.09 30.78
CA PHE A 190 -17.41 -18.86 32.21
C PHE A 190 -18.89 -18.84 32.52
N ASN A 191 -19.39 -20.04 32.77
CA ASN A 191 -20.54 -20.29 33.61
C ASN A 191 -20.37 -19.50 34.91
N SER A 192 -20.99 -18.32 35.03
CA SER A 192 -21.18 -17.65 36.32
C SER A 192 -22.34 -18.23 37.12
N GLY A 193 -22.73 -19.47 36.82
CA GLY A 193 -23.52 -20.33 37.69
C GLY A 193 -22.65 -20.95 38.79
N LEU A 194 -22.24 -20.14 39.77
CA LEU A 194 -21.88 -20.65 41.10
C LEU A 194 -22.77 -20.00 42.16
N ARG A 195 -23.52 -20.88 42.80
CA ARG A 195 -24.39 -20.69 43.94
C ARG A 195 -23.68 -19.97 45.10
N GLY A 196 -24.43 -19.10 45.76
CA GLY A 196 -24.46 -18.85 47.19
C GLY A 196 -23.18 -18.95 48.02
N GLY A 197 -22.75 -17.83 48.59
CA GLY A 197 -21.80 -17.87 49.70
C GLY A 197 -21.24 -16.52 50.11
N ARG A 198 -21.83 -15.94 51.17
CA ARG A 198 -21.23 -14.97 52.11
C ARG A 198 -20.81 -13.59 51.56
N ARG A 199 -21.70 -12.62 51.75
CA ARG A 199 -21.31 -11.21 51.94
C ARG A 199 -20.41 -11.10 53.19
N PRO A 200 -19.20 -10.50 53.13
CA PRO A 200 -18.39 -10.24 54.31
C PRO A 200 -19.02 -9.16 55.22
N TRP A 201 -18.93 -9.41 56.52
CA TRP A 201 -19.63 -8.76 57.63
C TRP A 201 -18.98 -7.47 58.18
N TYR A 202 -18.27 -6.69 57.38
CA TYR A 202 -17.67 -5.43 57.87
C TYR A 202 -18.57 -4.20 57.63
N PHE A 203 -19.85 -4.30 58.03
CA PHE A 203 -20.70 -3.12 58.22
C PHE A 203 -21.37 -3.21 59.58
N ARG A 204 -20.62 -2.87 60.63
CA ARG A 204 -21.11 -2.37 61.94
C ARG A 204 -19.92 -2.08 62.85
N ILE A 205 -19.62 -0.82 63.15
CA ILE A 205 -19.83 -0.10 64.44
C ILE A 205 -18.83 1.07 64.37
N SER A 206 -18.98 2.28 64.89
CA SER A 206 -20.02 3.14 65.45
C SER A 206 -19.29 4.45 65.82
N GLY A 207 -19.98 5.59 65.79
CA GLY A 207 -19.48 6.85 66.37
C GLY A 207 -20.32 8.04 65.88
N ARG A 208 -21.51 8.28 66.45
CA ARG A 208 -21.83 9.20 67.56
C ARG A 208 -21.65 10.70 67.24
N GLY A 209 -22.80 11.40 67.27
CA GLY A 209 -22.96 12.84 67.48
C GLY A 209 -22.82 13.68 66.21
N THR A 210 -23.60 14.72 65.91
CA THR A 210 -24.54 15.57 66.67
C THR A 210 -25.14 16.46 65.57
N GLY A 211 -26.45 16.57 65.32
CA GLY A 211 -27.40 17.32 66.11
C GLY A 211 -28.26 18.23 65.18
N HIS A 212 -29.56 18.27 65.47
CA HIS A 212 -30.53 19.37 65.30
C HIS A 212 -30.77 20.01 63.92
N GLY A 213 -32.05 20.08 63.54
CA GLY A 213 -32.50 21.10 62.59
C GLY A 213 -33.78 20.77 61.81
N SER A 214 -34.90 20.79 62.51
CA SER A 214 -36.27 20.72 62.00
C SER A 214 -36.62 21.81 60.96
N GLY A 215 -37.39 21.42 59.94
CA GLY A 215 -38.64 22.11 59.64
C GLY A 215 -38.71 23.03 58.41
N ILE A 216 -39.85 22.88 57.70
CA ILE A 216 -40.59 23.94 56.99
C ILE A 216 -39.92 24.41 55.67
N GLY A 217 -40.56 24.49 54.51
CA GLY A 217 -41.97 24.47 54.18
C GLY A 217 -42.15 24.70 52.68
N ARG A 218 -43.42 24.65 52.30
CA ARG A 218 -43.97 24.76 50.95
C ARG A 218 -43.61 26.10 50.27
N GLY A 219 -43.48 26.09 48.95
CA GLY A 219 -43.49 27.30 48.14
C GLY A 219 -43.70 26.99 46.66
N ARG A 220 -44.93 27.20 46.19
CA ARG A 220 -45.44 26.95 44.84
C ARG A 220 -45.79 28.30 44.23
N ALA A 221 -45.31 28.62 43.02
CA ALA A 221 -45.91 29.51 42.00
C ALA A 221 -44.79 29.89 41.00
N SER A 222 -44.83 29.57 39.69
CA SER A 222 -45.80 29.86 38.63
C SER A 222 -45.69 31.27 38.04
N ARG A 223 -45.53 31.30 36.71
CA ARG A 223 -45.96 32.32 35.73
C ARG A 223 -45.15 33.63 35.73
N ALA A 224 -44.97 34.36 34.63
CA ALA A 224 -45.35 34.24 33.23
C ALA A 224 -44.64 35.34 32.42
N GLY A 225 -44.66 35.21 31.09
CA GLY A 225 -44.73 36.33 30.14
C GLY A 225 -43.43 36.53 29.34
N SER A 226 -43.40 36.28 28.03
CA SER A 226 -43.90 37.17 26.94
C SER A 226 -43.05 38.45 26.88
N ASP A 227 -42.49 38.89 25.77
CA ASP A 227 -42.95 38.84 24.38
C ASP A 227 -41.81 39.44 23.51
N LYS A 228 -41.71 38.99 22.24
CA LYS A 228 -41.52 39.79 21.00
C LYS A 228 -40.32 40.75 20.84
N THR A 229 -39.81 41.18 19.68
CA THR A 229 -39.81 40.90 18.22
C THR A 229 -38.94 42.01 17.60
N GLY A 230 -38.36 41.79 16.42
CA GLY A 230 -37.94 42.82 15.47
C GLY A 230 -36.49 43.30 15.65
N GLU A 231 -35.66 43.48 14.63
CA GLU A 231 -35.77 43.41 13.16
C GLU A 231 -34.47 42.79 12.61
#